data_AF-A0A2G1X1D9-F1
#
_entry.id   AF-A0A2G1X1D9-F1
#
_cell.length_a   1.000
_cell.length_b   1.000
_cell.length_c   1.000
_cell.angle_alpha   90.00
_cell.angle_beta   90.00
_cell.angle_gamma   90.00
#
_symmetry.space_group_name_H-M   'P 1'
#
loop_
_entity.id
_entity.type
_entity.pdbx_description
1 polymer ?
#
loop_
_entity_poly.entity_id
_entity_poly.type
_entity_poly.pdbx_seq_one_letter_code
_entity_poly.pdbx_strand_id
1 'polypeptide(L)'
;ERVAAEGEARDRGSEARRKDGARADGGASGRPDAQLVFCIDTRSEVIRRHVEATGDYETHGYAGFFGVPMEYTRYDTDVSVEACPPIVDPQHRVSEVPGDDDARASRDRWADLREAAGEVVETLRSNPATAFSFVEGAGSGYGLALAARTLVPGRVRDLLAGADDAVPDDHEFCEPGVHEHDASNEGLPTGLTRDERVEYAATAFELMGWEAFGRLVVFAGHAAETANNPYDSSLDCGACAGNPGGPNARALAAICNDSEVRAGLRERGIDV
;
A
#
# COMPACT_ATOMS: atom_id res chain seq x y z
N GLU A 1 -4.57 -20.27 6.36
CA GLU A 1 -4.25 -19.35 5.26
C GLU A 1 -4.28 -17.91 5.76
N ARG A 2 -3.24 -17.11 5.50
CA ARG A 2 -3.25 -15.65 5.72
C ARG A 2 -3.10 -15.01 4.33
N VAL A 3 -3.97 -14.07 3.96
CA VAL A 3 -3.76 -13.19 2.81
C VAL A 3 -2.97 -11.99 3.32
N ALA A 4 -1.82 -11.71 2.72
CA ALA A 4 -1.00 -10.55 3.08
C ALA A 4 -1.12 -9.49 1.98
N ALA A 5 -1.21 -8.23 2.36
CA ALA A 5 -0.96 -7.11 1.46
C ALA A 5 0.36 -6.49 1.94
N GLU A 6 1.40 -6.54 1.11
CA GLU A 6 2.65 -5.85 1.37
C GLU A 6 2.74 -4.63 0.45
N GLY A 7 2.95 -3.46 1.04
CA GLY A 7 3.18 -2.22 0.33
C GLY A 7 4.55 -1.66 0.68
N GLU A 8 5.62 -2.24 0.11
CA GLU A 8 6.92 -1.59 -0.13
C GLU A 8 7.94 -2.65 -0.57
N ALA A 9 8.41 -2.59 -1.82
CA ALA A 9 9.56 -3.36 -2.26
C ALA A 9 10.85 -2.65 -1.80
N ARG A 10 11.32 -2.95 -0.58
CA ARG A 10 12.63 -2.49 -0.11
C ARG A 10 13.74 -3.34 -0.73
N ASP A 11 14.57 -2.72 -1.58
CA ASP A 11 15.85 -3.28 -2.02
C ASP A 11 16.83 -3.34 -0.84
N ARG A 12 16.62 -4.31 0.05
CA ARG A 12 17.60 -4.65 1.07
C ARG A 12 18.73 -5.43 0.40
N GLY A 13 19.72 -4.69 -0.08
CA GLY A 13 21.06 -5.21 -0.36
C GLY A 13 21.66 -5.80 0.91
N SER A 14 21.28 -7.04 1.25
CA SER A 14 21.87 -7.79 2.35
C SER A 14 22.96 -8.71 1.78
N GLU A 15 24.21 -8.27 1.91
CA GLU A 15 25.34 -9.20 1.98
C GLU A 15 25.25 -9.95 3.32
N ALA A 16 24.35 -10.92 3.41
CA ALA A 16 24.19 -11.77 4.58
C ALA A 16 24.20 -13.25 4.15
N ARG A 17 25.41 -13.82 4.21
CA ARG A 17 25.72 -15.24 4.46
C ARG A 17 24.85 -16.26 3.71
N ARG A 18 25.43 -16.83 2.64
CA ARG A 18 25.16 -18.21 2.21
C ARG A 18 25.24 -19.14 3.42
N LYS A 19 24.10 -19.52 3.97
CA LYS A 19 23.94 -20.77 4.69
C LYS A 19 23.15 -21.67 3.76
N ASP A 20 23.85 -22.65 3.20
CA ASP A 20 23.23 -23.81 2.58
C ASP A 20 22.22 -24.40 3.57
N GLY A 21 20.94 -24.20 3.28
CA GLY A 21 19.81 -24.64 4.08
C GLY A 21 18.79 -25.26 3.15
N ALA A 22 18.90 -26.58 3.01
CA ALA A 22 17.91 -27.53 2.50
C ALA A 22 16.95 -27.02 1.42
N ARG A 23 17.16 -27.48 0.17
CA ARG A 23 16.06 -27.67 -0.77
C ARG A 23 14.95 -28.42 -0.03
N ALA A 24 13.88 -27.72 0.30
CA ALA A 24 12.62 -28.36 0.64
C ALA A 24 12.18 -29.05 -0.64
N ASP A 25 12.32 -30.37 -0.65
CA ASP A 25 11.61 -31.24 -1.57
C ASP A 25 10.12 -31.06 -1.24
N GLY A 26 9.50 -30.07 -1.88
CA GLY A 26 8.08 -29.75 -1.77
C GLY A 26 7.27 -30.90 -2.34
N GLY A 27 6.84 -31.80 -1.45
CA GLY A 27 6.11 -32.99 -1.83
C GLY A 27 4.80 -32.69 -2.54
N ALA A 28 4.66 -33.26 -3.75
CA ALA A 28 3.51 -34.00 -4.28
C ALA A 28 2.07 -33.42 -4.24
N SER A 29 1.83 -32.20 -3.74
CA SER A 29 0.62 -31.45 -4.07
C SER A 29 1.01 -30.41 -5.12
N GLY A 30 0.45 -30.46 -6.32
CA GLY A 30 0.69 -29.46 -7.38
C GLY A 30 0.12 -28.08 -7.06
N ARG A 31 0.33 -27.59 -5.84
CA ARG A 31 -0.22 -26.36 -5.27
C ARG A 31 0.96 -25.45 -4.90
N PRO A 32 1.01 -24.20 -5.38
CA PRO A 32 2.14 -23.31 -5.19
C PRO A 32 2.33 -22.92 -3.72
N ASP A 33 3.57 -22.59 -3.35
CA ASP A 33 3.91 -22.09 -2.02
C ASP A 33 3.22 -20.76 -1.73
N ALA A 34 3.18 -19.87 -2.73
CA ALA A 34 2.42 -18.62 -2.68
C ALA A 34 1.94 -18.21 -4.08
N GLN A 35 0.80 -17.52 -4.11
CA GLN A 35 0.26 -16.84 -5.28
C GLN A 35 0.33 -15.34 -5.07
N LEU A 36 0.84 -14.61 -6.06
CA LEU A 36 0.99 -13.16 -5.99
C LEU A 36 0.23 -12.48 -7.13
N VAL A 37 -0.67 -11.57 -6.77
CA VAL A 37 -1.48 -10.80 -7.72
C VAL A 37 -0.89 -9.40 -7.82
N PHE A 38 -0.40 -9.05 -9.00
CA PHE A 38 0.13 -7.73 -9.31
C PHE A 38 -0.83 -6.97 -10.22
N CYS A 39 -0.69 -5.64 -10.25
CA CYS A 39 -1.32 -4.85 -11.29
C CYS A 39 -0.84 -5.32 -12.68
N ILE A 40 -1.75 -5.30 -13.67
CA ILE A 40 -1.47 -5.62 -15.08
C ILE A 40 -0.56 -4.60 -15.78
N ASP A 41 -0.03 -3.62 -15.04
CA ASP A 41 1.01 -2.72 -15.50
C ASP A 41 2.26 -3.50 -15.96
N THR A 42 2.76 -3.15 -17.14
CA THR A 42 3.95 -3.78 -17.75
C THR A 42 5.21 -3.69 -16.86
N ARG A 43 5.29 -2.71 -15.96
CA ARG A 43 6.39 -2.55 -15.01
C ARG A 43 6.43 -3.69 -13.99
N SER A 44 5.27 -4.27 -13.64
CA SER A 44 5.18 -5.42 -12.73
C SER A 44 5.71 -6.70 -13.36
N GLU A 45 5.77 -6.80 -14.69
CA GLU A 45 6.12 -8.03 -15.41
C GLU A 45 7.53 -8.50 -15.06
N VAL A 46 8.49 -7.58 -14.94
CA VAL A 46 9.87 -7.94 -14.58
C VAL A 46 9.93 -8.56 -13.18
N ILE A 47 9.17 -8.00 -12.23
CA ILE A 47 9.12 -8.51 -10.85
C ILE A 47 8.51 -9.90 -10.83
N ARG A 48 7.38 -10.08 -11.51
CA ARG A 48 6.69 -11.37 -11.64
C ARG A 48 7.61 -12.47 -12.14
N ARG A 49 8.36 -12.22 -13.22
CA ARG A 49 9.31 -13.20 -13.79
C ARG A 49 10.46 -13.54 -12.85
N HIS A 50 10.93 -12.59 -12.05
CA HIS A 50 11.97 -12.86 -11.05
C HIS A 50 11.43 -13.67 -9.87
N VAL A 51 10.21 -13.40 -9.43
CA VAL A 51 9.55 -14.17 -8.37
C VAL A 51 9.34 -15.61 -8.81
N GLU A 52 8.73 -15.83 -9.98
CA GLU A 52 8.52 -17.18 -10.55
C GLU A 52 9.83 -17.95 -10.75
N ALA A 53 10.93 -17.26 -11.06
CA ALA A 53 12.23 -17.91 -11.24
C ALA A 53 12.91 -18.34 -9.92
N THR A 54 12.42 -17.88 -8.77
CA THR A 54 13.07 -18.10 -7.45
C THR A 54 12.53 -19.33 -6.71
N GLY A 55 11.31 -19.77 -7.00
CA GLY A 55 10.67 -20.88 -6.28
C GLY A 55 9.35 -21.33 -6.91
N ASP A 56 8.58 -22.12 -6.16
CA ASP A 56 7.25 -22.59 -6.59
C ASP A 56 6.18 -21.52 -6.31
N TYR A 57 6.32 -20.39 -7.00
CA TYR A 57 5.42 -19.23 -6.90
C TYR A 57 4.67 -19.02 -8.20
N GLU A 58 3.39 -18.71 -8.09
CA GLU A 58 2.53 -18.40 -9.24
C GLU A 58 2.14 -16.91 -9.20
N THR A 59 2.16 -16.23 -10.35
CA THR A 59 1.82 -14.80 -10.41
C THR A 59 0.69 -14.48 -11.39
N HIS A 60 -0.23 -13.63 -10.94
CA HIS A 60 -1.38 -13.20 -11.72
C HIS A 60 -1.32 -11.69 -11.97
N GLY A 61 -1.90 -11.27 -13.09
CA GLY A 61 -2.13 -9.87 -13.39
C GLY A 61 -3.60 -9.53 -13.19
N TYR A 62 -3.89 -8.46 -12.48
CA TYR A 62 -5.24 -7.95 -12.28
C TYR A 62 -5.27 -6.42 -12.39
N ALA A 63 -6.44 -5.81 -12.53
CA ALA A 63 -6.52 -4.36 -12.53
C ALA A 63 -6.08 -3.82 -11.16
N GLY A 64 -5.28 -2.74 -11.12
CA GLY A 64 -4.66 -2.26 -9.88
C GLY A 64 -5.61 -1.73 -8.81
N PHE A 65 -6.88 -1.50 -9.14
CA PHE A 65 -7.94 -1.23 -8.16
C PHE A 65 -8.54 -2.49 -7.51
N PHE A 66 -8.06 -3.66 -7.91
CA PHE A 66 -8.43 -4.96 -7.36
C PHE A 66 -9.94 -5.24 -7.30
N GLY A 67 -10.72 -4.66 -8.22
CA GLY A 67 -12.14 -4.97 -8.38
C GLY A 67 -13.05 -4.29 -7.35
N VAL A 68 -12.51 -3.49 -6.42
CA VAL A 68 -13.27 -2.80 -5.38
C VAL A 68 -13.41 -1.32 -5.75
N PRO A 69 -14.56 -0.87 -6.30
CA PRO A 69 -14.76 0.53 -6.67
C PRO A 69 -15.01 1.37 -5.41
N MET A 70 -13.96 1.96 -4.84
CA MET A 70 -14.05 2.71 -3.60
C MET A 70 -13.50 4.14 -3.70
N GLU A 71 -14.13 5.04 -2.95
CA GLU A 71 -13.54 6.29 -2.47
C GLU A 71 -12.77 5.97 -1.19
N TYR A 72 -11.52 6.40 -1.11
CA TYR A 72 -10.60 6.08 -0.03
C TYR A 72 -10.16 7.31 0.75
N THR A 73 -10.21 7.22 2.07
CA THR A 73 -9.75 8.27 3.00
C THR A 73 -8.64 7.71 3.88
N ARG A 74 -7.47 8.34 3.88
CA ARG A 74 -6.37 7.96 4.77
C ARG A 74 -6.71 8.30 6.23
N TYR A 75 -5.88 7.82 7.14
CA TYR A 75 -5.98 8.20 8.54
C TYR A 75 -5.62 9.69 8.70
N ASP A 76 -6.40 10.40 9.52
CA ASP A 76 -6.16 11.80 9.90
C ASP A 76 -6.11 12.78 8.71
N THR A 77 -6.99 12.58 7.71
CA THR A 77 -7.22 13.51 6.60
C THR A 77 -8.71 13.68 6.33
N ASP A 78 -9.11 14.90 5.96
CA ASP A 78 -10.47 15.20 5.48
C ASP A 78 -10.60 15.01 3.95
N VAL A 79 -9.49 14.69 3.27
CA VAL A 79 -9.45 14.54 1.81
C VAL A 79 -9.56 13.07 1.44
N SER A 80 -10.56 12.76 0.62
CA SER A 80 -10.75 11.47 -0.01
C SER A 80 -10.28 11.46 -1.46
N VAL A 81 -9.89 10.29 -1.96
CA VAL A 81 -9.53 10.06 -3.36
C VAL A 81 -10.34 8.92 -3.96
N GLU A 82 -10.68 9.04 -5.23
CA GLU A 82 -11.28 7.93 -5.98
C GLU A 82 -10.20 6.89 -6.29
N ALA A 83 -10.33 5.70 -5.71
CA ALA A 83 -9.36 4.62 -5.86
C ALA A 83 -9.76 3.65 -6.98
N CYS A 84 -10.46 4.13 -8.02
CA CYS A 84 -10.98 3.33 -9.12
C CYS A 84 -10.68 3.96 -10.50
N PRO A 85 -10.85 3.23 -11.62
CA PRO A 85 -10.61 3.79 -12.94
C PRO A 85 -11.57 4.97 -13.24
N PRO A 86 -11.17 5.99 -14.00
CA PRO A 86 -12.02 7.16 -14.30
C PRO A 86 -13.34 6.87 -15.05
N ILE A 87 -13.52 5.64 -15.52
CA ILE A 87 -14.74 5.17 -16.21
C ILE A 87 -15.69 4.42 -15.26
N VAL A 88 -15.32 4.27 -13.98
CA VAL A 88 -16.08 3.58 -12.95
C VAL A 88 -16.28 4.56 -11.80
N ASP A 89 -17.55 4.86 -11.49
CA ASP A 89 -17.87 5.65 -10.29
C ASP A 89 -17.59 4.82 -9.02
N PRO A 90 -17.04 5.42 -7.95
CA PRO A 90 -16.91 4.75 -6.66
C PRO A 90 -18.29 4.34 -6.14
N GLN A 91 -18.37 3.18 -5.50
CA GLN A 91 -19.61 2.65 -4.93
C GLN A 91 -19.57 2.60 -3.39
N HIS A 92 -18.37 2.63 -2.81
CA HIS A 92 -18.15 2.47 -1.37
C HIS A 92 -17.20 3.55 -0.87
N ARG A 93 -17.41 4.02 0.35
CA ARG A 93 -16.42 4.84 1.08
C ARG A 93 -15.68 3.94 2.07
N VAL A 94 -14.36 3.89 1.96
CA VAL A 94 -13.49 3.11 2.84
C VAL A 94 -12.47 4.06 3.48
N SER A 95 -12.49 4.15 4.80
CA SER A 95 -11.49 4.91 5.57
C SER A 95 -10.57 3.97 6.34
N GLU A 96 -9.38 4.45 6.66
CA GLU A 96 -8.51 3.78 7.63
C GLU A 96 -9.11 3.83 9.03
N VAL A 97 -9.20 2.67 9.68
CA VAL A 97 -9.67 2.52 11.05
C VAL A 97 -8.49 2.08 11.92
N PRO A 98 -8.08 2.85 12.94
CA PRO A 98 -6.98 2.47 13.82
C PRO A 98 -7.36 1.28 14.70
N GLY A 99 -6.51 0.25 14.71
CA GLY A 99 -6.64 -0.95 15.54
C GLY A 99 -5.61 -1.05 16.67
N ASP A 100 -4.51 -0.29 16.61
CA ASP A 100 -3.46 -0.24 17.64
C ASP A 100 -3.32 1.18 18.22
N ASP A 101 -3.75 1.36 19.47
CA ASP A 101 -3.72 2.65 20.17
C ASP A 101 -2.30 3.15 20.48
N ASP A 102 -1.34 2.26 20.75
CA ASP A 102 0.03 2.64 21.11
C ASP A 102 0.79 3.14 19.88
N ALA A 103 0.67 2.43 18.76
CA ALA A 103 1.24 2.82 17.48
C ALA A 103 0.63 4.13 16.98
N ARG A 104 -0.71 4.25 17.04
CA ARG A 104 -1.45 5.49 16.75
C ARG A 104 -0.91 6.67 17.57
N ALA A 105 -0.85 6.53 18.89
CA ALA A 105 -0.36 7.60 19.77
C ALA A 105 1.09 8.00 19.45
N SER A 106 1.92 7.07 18.97
CA SER A 106 3.28 7.38 18.54
C SER A 106 3.33 8.17 17.23
N ARG A 107 2.50 7.81 16.24
CA ARG A 107 2.35 8.51 14.97
C ARG A 107 1.80 9.91 15.18
N ASP A 108 0.76 10.06 15.99
CA ASP A 108 0.13 11.36 16.29
C ASP A 108 1.13 12.32 16.95
N ARG A 109 1.93 11.85 17.93
CA ARG A 109 2.99 12.67 18.55
C ARG A 109 4.03 13.18 17.54
N TRP A 110 4.40 12.35 16.56
CA TRP A 110 5.35 12.74 15.52
C TRP A 110 4.74 13.70 14.50
N ALA A 111 3.45 13.54 14.18
CA ALA A 111 2.70 14.46 13.34
C ALA A 111 2.63 15.85 13.99
N ASP A 112 2.22 15.93 15.25
CA ASP A 112 2.17 17.18 16.03
C ASP A 112 3.53 17.90 16.07
N LEU A 113 4.62 17.15 16.29
CA LEU A 113 5.96 17.71 16.32
C LEU A 113 6.37 18.28 14.95
N ARG A 114 6.03 17.59 13.86
CA ARG A 114 6.31 18.06 12.49
C ARG A 114 5.49 19.29 12.15
N GLU A 115 4.22 19.33 12.53
CA GLU A 115 3.35 20.48 12.32
C GLU A 115 3.88 21.71 13.07
N ALA A 116 4.18 21.57 14.37
CA ALA A 116 4.75 22.65 15.17
C ALA A 116 6.11 23.13 14.60
N ALA A 117 6.96 22.23 14.12
CA ALA A 117 8.21 22.60 13.44
C ALA A 117 7.95 23.36 12.13
N GLY A 118 6.94 22.94 11.37
CA GLY A 118 6.48 23.62 10.15
C GLY A 118 6.00 25.04 10.42
N GLU A 119 5.18 25.24 11.46
CA GLU A 119 4.69 26.56 11.88
C GLU A 119 5.84 27.50 12.28
N VAL A 120 6.86 26.99 12.98
CA VAL A 120 8.05 27.76 13.34
C VAL A 120 8.82 28.17 12.09
N VAL A 121 9.04 27.25 11.14
CA VAL A 121 9.72 27.55 9.87
C VAL A 121 8.93 28.58 9.06
N GLU A 122 7.60 28.43 8.96
CA GLU A 122 6.74 29.39 8.25
C GLU A 122 6.78 30.77 8.91
N THR A 123 6.78 30.83 10.24
CA THR A 123 6.94 32.09 10.99
C THR A 123 8.29 32.76 10.70
N LEU A 124 9.37 31.98 10.68
CA LEU A 124 10.72 32.49 10.38
C LEU A 124 10.82 33.01 8.94
N ARG A 125 10.15 32.34 7.99
CA ARG A 125 10.15 32.68 6.56
C ARG A 125 9.25 33.88 6.24
N SER A 126 8.11 33.99 6.90
CA SER A 126 7.10 35.04 6.65
C SER A 126 7.46 36.37 7.33
N ASN A 127 8.31 36.37 8.36
CA ASN A 127 8.74 37.58 9.04
C ASN A 127 9.98 38.21 8.36
N PRO A 128 9.90 39.45 7.83
CA PRO A 128 11.01 40.11 7.14
C PRO A 128 12.27 40.30 7.98
N ALA A 129 12.13 40.40 9.31
CA ALA A 129 13.25 40.58 10.22
C ALA A 129 14.06 39.29 10.43
N THR A 130 13.45 38.11 10.22
CA THR A 130 14.09 36.80 10.44
C THR A 130 14.40 36.07 9.15
N ALA A 131 13.69 36.36 8.06
CA ALA A 131 13.82 35.62 6.80
C ALA A 131 15.25 35.62 6.23
N PHE A 132 15.93 36.77 6.22
CA PHE A 132 17.31 36.87 5.71
C PHE A 132 18.29 36.05 6.55
N SER A 133 18.25 36.23 7.88
CA SER A 133 19.11 35.50 8.81
C SER A 133 18.85 33.98 8.78
N PHE A 134 17.58 33.58 8.63
CA PHE A 134 17.20 32.18 8.50
C PHE A 134 17.78 31.54 7.24
N VAL A 135 17.62 32.20 6.08
CA VAL A 135 18.17 31.69 4.81
C VAL A 135 19.69 31.64 4.84
N GLU A 136 20.35 32.65 5.40
CA GLU A 136 21.81 32.68 5.54
C GLU A 136 22.33 31.54 6.42
N GLY A 137 21.66 31.28 7.55
CA GLY A 137 22.00 30.17 8.45
C GLY A 137 21.69 28.78 7.87
N ALA A 138 20.50 28.60 7.31
CA ALA A 138 20.05 27.30 6.80
C ALA A 138 20.65 26.93 5.44
N GLY A 139 21.02 27.92 4.62
CA GLY A 139 21.45 27.71 3.24
C GLY A 139 22.70 26.84 3.09
N SER A 140 23.69 27.03 3.96
CA SER A 140 24.91 26.20 3.95
C SER A 140 24.61 24.74 4.30
N GLY A 141 23.71 24.50 5.25
CA GLY A 141 23.23 23.16 5.60
C GLY A 141 22.49 22.50 4.44
N TYR A 142 21.61 23.25 3.77
CA TYR A 142 20.91 22.78 2.58
C TYR A 142 21.87 22.45 1.43
N GLY A 143 22.89 23.29 1.20
CA GLY A 143 23.93 23.03 0.20
C GLY A 143 24.72 21.76 0.47
N LEU A 144 25.10 21.51 1.74
CA LEU A 144 25.74 20.27 2.15
C LEU A 144 24.82 19.05 1.98
N ALA A 145 23.55 19.19 2.34
CA ALA A 145 22.55 18.12 2.16
C ALA A 145 22.37 17.76 0.67
N LEU A 146 22.30 18.76 -0.23
CA LEU A 146 22.25 18.53 -1.67
C LEU A 146 23.54 17.88 -2.20
N ALA A 147 24.71 18.34 -1.74
CA ALA A 147 25.98 17.74 -2.10
C ALA A 147 26.04 16.27 -1.64
N ALA A 148 25.59 15.95 -0.43
CA ALA A 148 25.49 14.59 0.07
C ALA A 148 24.52 13.74 -0.77
N ARG A 149 23.32 14.28 -1.09
CA ARG A 149 22.33 13.58 -1.93
C ARG A 149 22.83 13.32 -3.35
N THR A 150 23.77 14.14 -3.85
CA THR A 150 24.40 13.97 -5.16
C THR A 150 25.59 13.00 -5.13
N LEU A 151 26.46 13.12 -4.13
CA LEU A 151 27.73 12.39 -4.08
C LEU A 151 27.62 11.01 -3.41
N VAL A 152 26.68 10.83 -2.48
CA VAL A 152 26.45 9.59 -1.74
C VAL A 152 24.94 9.26 -1.63
N PRO A 153 24.22 9.16 -2.77
CA PRO A 153 22.76 9.01 -2.79
C PRO A 153 22.24 7.78 -2.04
N GLY A 154 22.97 6.65 -2.07
CA GLY A 154 22.61 5.44 -1.33
C GLY A 154 22.55 5.66 0.18
N ARG A 155 23.62 6.21 0.78
CA ARG A 155 23.68 6.46 2.22
C ARG A 155 22.67 7.49 2.70
N VAL A 156 22.39 8.49 1.88
CA VAL A 156 21.35 9.48 2.20
C VAL A 156 19.98 8.82 2.20
N ARG A 157 19.68 7.96 1.22
CA ARG A 157 18.44 7.16 1.22
C ARG A 157 18.34 6.26 2.45
N ASP A 158 19.40 5.52 2.78
CA ASP A 158 19.39 4.62 3.94
C ASP A 158 19.15 5.39 5.25
N LEU A 159 19.77 6.57 5.40
CA LEU A 159 19.59 7.42 6.56
C LEU A 159 18.17 7.98 6.67
N LEU A 160 17.61 8.44 5.54
CA LEU A 160 16.25 8.95 5.49
C LEU A 160 15.24 7.83 5.77
N ALA A 161 15.41 6.67 5.13
CA ALA A 161 14.58 5.50 5.35
C ALA A 161 14.60 5.04 6.82
N GLY A 162 15.77 5.05 7.47
CA GLY A 162 15.87 4.72 8.90
C GLY A 162 15.21 5.75 9.83
N ALA A 163 15.11 7.01 9.41
CA ALA A 163 14.37 8.04 10.14
C ALA A 163 12.86 7.92 9.91
N ASP A 164 12.45 7.53 8.70
CA ASP A 164 11.05 7.28 8.37
C ASP A 164 10.54 6.03 9.10
N ASP A 165 11.33 4.95 9.19
CA ASP A 165 11.03 3.75 9.99
C ASP A 165 10.85 4.03 11.50
N ALA A 166 11.22 5.22 12.00
CA ALA A 166 11.01 5.60 13.40
C ALA A 166 9.58 6.08 13.68
N VAL A 167 8.78 6.31 12.63
CA VAL A 167 7.38 6.75 12.72
C VAL A 167 6.54 5.68 12.04
N PRO A 168 5.57 5.07 12.75
CA PRO A 168 4.72 4.08 12.12
C PRO A 168 3.95 4.66 10.94
N ASP A 169 3.90 3.92 9.84
CA ASP A 169 3.05 4.28 8.72
C ASP A 169 1.58 3.96 9.05
N ASP A 170 0.64 4.67 8.42
CA ASP A 170 -0.80 4.49 8.64
C ASP A 170 -1.21 3.01 8.49
N HIS A 171 -0.63 2.28 7.53
CA HIS A 171 -0.99 0.87 7.32
C HIS A 171 -0.51 -0.09 8.41
N GLU A 172 0.42 0.32 9.29
CA GLU A 172 0.95 -0.53 10.37
C GLU A 172 0.00 -0.58 11.58
N PHE A 173 -0.84 0.44 11.76
CA PHE A 173 -1.79 0.53 12.87
C PHE A 173 -3.24 0.68 12.44
N CYS A 174 -3.51 0.95 11.16
CA CYS A 174 -4.85 0.98 10.61
C CYS A 174 -5.19 -0.27 9.80
N GLU A 175 -6.47 -0.58 9.76
CA GLU A 175 -7.08 -1.53 8.85
C GLU A 175 -8.13 -0.80 7.97
N PRO A 176 -8.34 -1.23 6.72
CA PRO A 176 -9.36 -0.63 5.87
C PRO A 176 -10.76 -0.96 6.43
N GLY A 177 -11.59 0.06 6.63
CA GLY A 177 -12.96 -0.05 7.16
C GLY A 177 -13.95 -0.70 6.19
N VAL A 178 -13.72 -1.96 5.82
CA VAL A 178 -14.55 -2.71 4.86
C VAL A 178 -15.74 -3.43 5.51
N HIS A 179 -15.71 -3.63 6.83
CA HIS A 179 -16.71 -4.42 7.57
C HIS A 179 -17.89 -3.60 8.09
N GLU A 180 -17.70 -2.30 8.31
CA GLU A 180 -18.71 -1.40 8.87
C GLU A 180 -19.58 -0.86 7.74
N HIS A 181 -20.77 -1.42 7.54
CA HIS A 181 -21.69 -0.95 6.52
C HIS A 181 -22.72 0.05 7.09
N ASP A 182 -22.65 1.31 6.65
CA ASP A 182 -23.66 2.33 6.90
C ASP A 182 -24.12 2.98 5.58
N ALA A 183 -25.36 2.69 5.20
CA ALA A 183 -26.05 3.32 4.08
C ALA A 183 -26.89 4.50 4.58
N SER A 184 -26.23 5.55 5.06
CA SER A 184 -26.91 6.82 5.31
C SER A 184 -27.45 7.39 4.00
N ASN A 185 -28.66 7.96 4.01
CA ASN A 185 -29.44 8.28 2.80
C ASN A 185 -28.86 9.38 1.89
N GLU A 186 -27.73 10.00 2.24
CA GLU A 186 -27.10 11.08 1.47
C GLU A 186 -25.61 10.78 1.23
N GLY A 187 -25.30 10.03 0.16
CA GLY A 187 -23.93 9.82 -0.31
C GLY A 187 -23.59 8.37 -0.64
N LEU A 188 -22.29 8.09 -0.76
CA LEU A 188 -21.77 6.73 -0.88
C LEU A 188 -21.93 6.00 0.46
N PRO A 189 -22.34 4.72 0.46
CA PRO A 189 -22.34 3.91 1.67
C PRO A 189 -20.92 3.79 2.23
N THR A 190 -20.80 3.82 3.56
CA THR A 190 -19.53 3.52 4.23
C THR A 190 -19.38 2.02 4.34
N GLY A 191 -18.17 1.50 4.09
CA GLY A 191 -17.85 0.07 4.09
C GLY A 191 -18.64 -0.73 3.06
N LEU A 192 -18.72 -2.05 3.24
CA LEU A 192 -19.34 -2.97 2.30
C LEU A 192 -20.25 -3.99 3.00
N THR A 193 -21.37 -4.34 2.37
CA THR A 193 -22.19 -5.45 2.86
C THR A 193 -21.45 -6.79 2.71
N ARG A 194 -21.89 -7.82 3.45
CA ARG A 194 -21.34 -9.18 3.29
C ARG A 194 -21.45 -9.69 1.85
N ASP A 195 -22.60 -9.48 1.21
CA ASP A 195 -22.86 -10.03 -0.13
C ASP A 195 -22.00 -9.33 -1.20
N GLU A 196 -21.78 -8.02 -1.09
CA GLU A 196 -20.85 -7.27 -1.96
C GLU A 196 -19.41 -7.75 -1.77
N ARG A 197 -18.98 -7.97 -0.53
CA ARG A 197 -17.63 -8.50 -0.23
C ARG A 197 -17.42 -9.89 -0.83
N VAL A 198 -18.41 -10.77 -0.72
CA VAL A 198 -18.38 -12.09 -1.38
C VAL A 198 -18.35 -11.94 -2.90
N GLU A 199 -19.15 -11.04 -3.47
CA GLU A 199 -19.21 -10.79 -4.91
C GLU A 199 -17.88 -10.30 -5.47
N TYR A 200 -17.25 -9.31 -4.83
CA TYR A 200 -15.97 -8.76 -5.28
C TYR A 200 -14.85 -9.80 -5.17
N ALA A 201 -14.80 -10.58 -4.08
CA ALA A 201 -13.83 -11.66 -3.95
C ALA A 201 -14.03 -12.77 -5.01
N ALA A 202 -15.26 -13.21 -5.21
CA ALA A 202 -15.58 -14.22 -6.21
C ALA A 202 -15.21 -13.74 -7.63
N THR A 203 -15.64 -12.52 -7.98
CA THR A 203 -15.33 -11.89 -9.27
C THR A 203 -13.82 -11.81 -9.49
N ALA A 204 -13.04 -11.44 -8.47
CA ALA A 204 -11.58 -11.38 -8.59
C ALA A 204 -10.99 -12.76 -8.92
N PHE A 205 -11.37 -13.81 -8.19
CA PHE A 205 -10.85 -15.17 -8.43
C PHE A 205 -11.29 -15.76 -9.77
N GLU A 206 -12.54 -15.52 -10.17
CA GLU A 206 -13.07 -15.94 -11.47
C GLU A 206 -12.34 -15.27 -12.64
N LEU A 207 -12.14 -13.95 -12.57
CA LEU A 207 -11.43 -13.19 -13.60
C LEU A 207 -9.95 -13.56 -13.70
N MET A 208 -9.32 -13.92 -12.58
CA MET A 208 -7.95 -14.42 -12.57
C MET A 208 -7.84 -15.89 -13.00
N GLY A 209 -8.97 -16.60 -13.11
CA GLY A 209 -9.04 -17.99 -13.55
C GLY A 209 -8.47 -18.98 -12.53
N TRP A 210 -8.70 -18.74 -11.24
CA TRP A 210 -8.14 -19.58 -10.18
C TRP A 210 -8.88 -20.90 -10.04
N GLU A 211 -8.14 -22.00 -10.16
CA GLU A 211 -8.65 -23.37 -9.93
C GLU A 211 -8.17 -23.94 -8.59
N ALA A 212 -7.04 -23.44 -8.08
CA ALA A 212 -6.46 -23.85 -6.81
C ALA A 212 -5.81 -22.64 -6.13
N PHE A 213 -5.86 -22.62 -4.80
CA PHE A 213 -5.28 -21.57 -3.98
C PHE A 213 -3.92 -21.99 -3.41
N GLY A 214 -2.93 -21.09 -3.46
CA GLY A 214 -1.67 -21.24 -2.76
C GLY A 214 -1.83 -21.17 -1.24
N ARG A 215 -0.78 -21.50 -0.49
CA ARG A 215 -0.83 -21.43 0.99
C ARG A 215 -0.91 -19.99 1.52
N LEU A 216 -0.37 -19.07 0.73
CA LEU A 216 -0.33 -17.64 0.93
C LEU A 216 -0.77 -16.98 -0.38
N VAL A 217 -1.70 -16.04 -0.28
CA VAL A 217 -2.07 -15.15 -1.37
C VAL A 217 -1.60 -13.74 -1.02
N VAL A 218 -0.97 -13.07 -1.98
CA VAL A 218 -0.52 -11.69 -1.83
C VAL A 218 -1.20 -10.81 -2.88
N PHE A 219 -1.86 -9.75 -2.44
CA PHE A 219 -2.28 -8.67 -3.34
C PHE A 219 -1.23 -7.56 -3.28
N ALA A 220 -0.52 -7.35 -4.38
CA ALA A 220 0.60 -6.41 -4.47
C ALA A 220 0.15 -5.14 -5.20
N GLY A 221 -0.30 -4.15 -4.42
CA GLY A 221 -0.51 -2.79 -4.91
C GLY A 221 0.84 -2.14 -5.24
N HIS A 222 0.88 -1.27 -6.24
CA HIS A 222 2.10 -0.52 -6.59
C HIS A 222 1.88 0.98 -6.45
N ALA A 223 2.97 1.69 -6.20
CA ALA A 223 3.07 3.14 -6.22
C ALA A 223 4.37 3.53 -6.93
N ALA A 224 4.46 4.75 -7.43
CA ALA A 224 5.70 5.34 -7.87
C ALA A 224 6.36 6.14 -6.74
N GLU A 225 7.69 6.25 -6.79
CA GLU A 225 8.43 7.20 -5.98
C GLU A 225 9.18 8.13 -6.93
N THR A 226 8.92 9.44 -6.80
CA THR A 226 9.50 10.44 -7.70
C THR A 226 10.03 11.63 -6.92
N ALA A 227 11.20 12.14 -7.31
CA ALA A 227 11.71 13.41 -6.78
C ALA A 227 11.07 14.63 -7.48
N ASN A 228 10.33 14.41 -8.58
CA ASN A 228 9.74 15.44 -9.43
C ASN A 228 8.22 15.31 -9.41
N ASN A 229 7.63 15.91 -8.37
CA ASN A 229 6.21 15.87 -8.01
C ASN A 229 5.20 16.14 -9.16
N PRO A 230 5.44 17.00 -10.17
CA PRO A 230 4.45 17.27 -11.22
C PRO A 230 3.99 16.06 -12.03
N TYR A 231 4.75 14.96 -12.02
CA TYR A 231 4.45 13.73 -12.77
C TYR A 231 4.12 12.54 -11.89
N ASP A 232 3.97 12.72 -10.58
CA ASP A 232 3.81 11.62 -9.62
C ASP A 232 2.57 10.78 -9.95
N SER A 233 1.42 11.44 -10.12
CA SER A 233 0.15 10.80 -10.50
C SER A 233 0.18 10.15 -11.89
N SER A 234 1.08 10.58 -12.78
CA SER A 234 1.24 9.95 -14.10
C SER A 234 2.06 8.65 -14.05
N LEU A 235 2.80 8.44 -12.96
CA LEU A 235 3.62 7.25 -12.73
C LEU A 235 2.96 6.26 -11.76
N ASP A 236 1.98 6.70 -11.00
CA ASP A 236 1.12 5.83 -10.20
C ASP A 236 0.19 4.94 -11.05
N CYS A 237 -0.72 4.23 -10.39
CA CYS A 237 -1.58 3.26 -11.04
C CYS A 237 -2.68 3.95 -11.86
N GLY A 238 -2.66 3.78 -13.18
CA GLY A 238 -3.73 4.28 -14.05
C GLY A 238 -5.10 3.65 -13.77
N ALA A 239 -5.14 2.43 -13.22
CA ALA A 239 -6.37 1.78 -12.79
C ALA A 239 -6.92 2.35 -11.47
N CYS A 240 -6.15 3.15 -10.74
CA CYS A 240 -6.55 3.83 -9.51
C CYS A 240 -6.63 5.36 -9.72
N ALA A 241 -6.95 5.80 -10.94
CA ALA A 241 -6.99 7.21 -11.33
C ALA A 241 -5.69 8.00 -11.05
N GLY A 242 -4.52 7.36 -11.11
CA GLY A 242 -3.24 7.99 -10.82
C GLY A 242 -2.90 8.09 -9.33
N ASN A 243 -3.54 7.25 -8.51
CA ASN A 243 -3.20 7.07 -7.10
C ASN A 243 -2.44 5.74 -6.86
N PRO A 244 -1.80 5.58 -5.68
CA PRO A 244 -1.22 4.31 -5.25
C PRO A 244 -2.26 3.17 -5.19
N GLY A 245 -1.86 1.95 -5.58
CA GLY A 245 -2.72 0.76 -5.54
C GLY A 245 -2.77 0.05 -4.17
N GLY A 246 -1.96 0.49 -3.20
CA GLY A 246 -1.87 -0.12 -1.86
C GLY A 246 -3.22 -0.23 -1.12
N PRO A 247 -4.03 0.84 -1.05
CA PRO A 247 -5.33 0.80 -0.39
C PRO A 247 -6.28 -0.26 -0.96
N ASN A 248 -6.37 -0.39 -2.28
CA ASN A 248 -7.20 -1.39 -2.94
C ASN A 248 -6.73 -2.82 -2.66
N ALA A 249 -5.41 -3.04 -2.70
CA ALA A 249 -4.83 -4.34 -2.36
C ALA A 249 -5.14 -4.73 -0.90
N ARG A 250 -5.01 -3.78 0.03
CA ARG A 250 -5.36 -3.98 1.45
C ARG A 250 -6.86 -4.24 1.64
N ALA A 251 -7.73 -3.50 0.95
CA ALA A 251 -9.17 -3.70 1.02
C ALA A 251 -9.57 -5.11 0.55
N LEU A 252 -9.09 -5.56 -0.62
CA LEU A 252 -9.38 -6.91 -1.11
C LEU A 252 -8.78 -7.98 -0.20
N ALA A 253 -7.56 -7.78 0.32
CA ALA A 253 -6.95 -8.69 1.28
C ALA A 253 -7.78 -8.84 2.56
N ALA A 254 -8.29 -7.73 3.11
CA ALA A 254 -9.17 -7.74 4.28
C ALA A 254 -10.47 -8.49 4.00
N ILE A 255 -11.10 -8.22 2.84
CA ILE A 255 -12.29 -8.93 2.37
C ILE A 255 -12.05 -10.45 2.28
N CYS A 256 -10.97 -10.89 1.63
CA CYS A 256 -10.66 -12.31 1.47
C CYS A 256 -10.23 -13.00 2.78
N ASN A 257 -9.79 -12.24 3.78
CA ASN A 257 -9.47 -12.76 5.11
C ASN A 257 -10.69 -12.92 6.01
N ASP A 258 -11.83 -12.31 5.69
CA ASP A 258 -13.05 -12.44 6.46
C ASP A 258 -13.62 -13.88 6.40
N SER A 259 -13.84 -14.48 7.56
CA SER A 259 -14.42 -15.81 7.69
C SER A 259 -15.82 -15.95 7.08
N GLU A 260 -16.65 -14.91 7.13
CA GLU A 260 -17.99 -14.91 6.54
C GLU A 260 -17.94 -14.87 5.01
N VAL A 261 -16.94 -14.16 4.47
CA VAL A 261 -16.68 -14.10 3.02
C VAL A 261 -16.19 -15.46 2.54
N ARG A 262 -15.23 -16.08 3.25
CA ARG A 262 -14.77 -17.44 2.93
C ARG A 262 -15.89 -18.48 2.98
N ALA A 263 -16.81 -18.36 3.94
CA ALA A 263 -18.00 -19.22 3.98
C ALA A 263 -18.90 -18.99 2.74
N GLY A 264 -19.16 -17.74 2.36
CA GLY A 264 -19.95 -17.41 1.16
C GLY A 264 -19.29 -17.85 -0.15
N LEU A 265 -17.95 -17.80 -0.24
CA LEU A 265 -17.20 -18.30 -1.39
C LEU A 265 -17.35 -19.82 -1.55
N ARG A 266 -17.32 -20.57 -0.45
CA ARG A 266 -17.54 -22.03 -0.48
C ARG A 266 -18.95 -22.41 -0.93
N GLU A 267 -19.95 -21.61 -0.57
CA GLU A 267 -21.33 -21.78 -1.07
C GLU A 267 -21.43 -21.61 -2.60
N ARG A 268 -20.53 -20.81 -3.19
CA ARG A 268 -20.39 -20.63 -4.65
C ARG A 268 -19.47 -21.64 -5.32
N GLY A 269 -18.92 -22.61 -4.57
CA GLY A 269 -18.02 -23.63 -5.09
C GLY A 269 -16.56 -23.21 -5.20
N ILE A 270 -16.17 -22.08 -4.59
CA ILE A 270 -14.78 -21.62 -4.51
C ILE A 270 -14.21 -22.08 -3.16
N ASP A 271 -13.28 -23.05 -3.19
CA ASP A 271 -12.69 -23.62 -1.98
C ASP A 271 -11.44 -22.85 -1.53
N VAL A 272 -11.62 -22.03 -0.48
CA VAL A 272 -10.63 -21.11 0.13
C VAL A 272 -10.39 -21.38 1.61
#